data_AF-A0A2V8RIU5-F1
#
_entry.id   AF-A0A2V8RIU5-F1
#
_cell.length_a   1.000
_cell.length_b   1.000
_cell.length_c   1.000
_cell.angle_alpha   90.00
_cell.angle_beta   90.00
_cell.angle_gamma   90.00
#
_symmetry.space_group_name_H-M   'P 1'
#
loop_
_entity.id
_entity.type
_entity.pdbx_description
1 polymer ?
#
loop_
_entity_poly.entity_id
_entity_poly.type
_entity_poly.pdbx_seq_one_letter_code
_entity_poly.pdbx_strand_id
1 'polypeptide(L)'
;MPPAKTLRDAYNAANPTEPLSPGDPRYVDCTDVRGDEDTVRKMFRIISFSDKPTHQLFTGHRGCGKSTELLRLKERLEGDKFYVVYFAADEDLDANDLTYTDLLLSVARRVIAQTSNDEINLGDALKTVETWFAEVVYEQSEWKRAEQELTS
;
A
#
# COMPACT_ATOMS: atom_id res chain seq x y z
N MET A 1 -14.02 26.23 2.09
CA MET A 1 -13.30 26.84 0.95
C MET A 1 -14.29 27.59 0.08
N PRO A 2 -13.92 28.72 -0.54
CA PRO A 2 -14.76 29.36 -1.55
C PRO A 2 -14.93 28.42 -2.76
N PRO A 3 -16.10 28.39 -3.41
CA PRO A 3 -16.33 27.56 -4.58
C PRO A 3 -15.40 27.96 -5.74
N ALA A 4 -14.86 26.97 -6.44
CA ALA A 4 -14.02 27.17 -7.61
C ALA A 4 -14.81 27.87 -8.73
N LYS A 5 -14.18 28.81 -9.44
CA LYS A 5 -14.81 29.56 -10.55
C LYS A 5 -14.32 29.12 -11.92
N THR A 6 -13.17 28.43 -11.97
CA THR A 6 -12.59 27.89 -13.20
C THR A 6 -12.17 26.42 -13.01
N LEU A 7 -11.96 25.69 -14.09
CA LEU A 7 -11.41 24.33 -14.04
C LEU A 7 -10.01 24.29 -13.40
N ARG A 8 -9.22 25.36 -13.60
CA ARG A 8 -7.91 25.51 -12.94
C ARG A 8 -8.07 25.64 -11.43
N ASP A 9 -9.04 26.43 -10.96
CA ASP A 9 -9.33 26.57 -9.53
C ASP A 9 -9.81 25.24 -8.94
N ALA A 10 -10.65 24.51 -9.68
CA ALA A 10 -11.14 23.19 -9.25
C ALA A 10 -9.99 22.17 -9.15
N TYR A 11 -9.12 22.11 -10.16
CA TYR A 11 -7.93 21.26 -10.16
C TYR A 11 -7.00 21.58 -8.98
N ASN A 12 -6.74 22.86 -8.73
CA ASN A 12 -5.87 23.28 -7.64
C ASN A 12 -6.51 23.09 -6.25
N ALA A 13 -7.84 23.14 -6.15
CA ALA A 13 -8.55 22.87 -4.90
C ALA A 13 -8.61 21.37 -4.58
N ALA A 14 -8.71 20.52 -5.62
CA ALA A 14 -8.85 19.08 -5.51
C ALA A 14 -8.03 18.38 -6.60
N ASN A 15 -6.71 18.27 -6.38
CA ASN A 15 -5.82 17.57 -7.30
C ASN A 15 -6.21 16.07 -7.36
N PRO A 16 -6.66 15.55 -8.52
CA PRO A 16 -7.15 14.17 -8.63
C PRO A 16 -6.06 13.10 -8.48
N THR A 17 -4.78 13.49 -8.47
CA THR A 17 -3.65 12.57 -8.25
C THR A 17 -3.20 12.50 -6.80
N GLU A 18 -3.70 13.38 -5.93
CA GLU A 18 -3.31 13.41 -4.53
C GLU A 18 -4.40 12.77 -3.67
N PRO A 19 -4.05 11.78 -2.82
CA PRO A 19 -4.98 11.28 -1.83
C PRO A 19 -5.26 12.34 -0.77
N LEU A 20 -6.46 12.30 -0.19
CA LEU A 20 -6.80 13.16 0.94
C LEU A 20 -6.31 12.50 2.23
N SER A 21 -5.70 13.29 3.10
CA SER A 21 -5.35 12.84 4.45
C SER A 21 -6.61 12.60 5.29
N PRO A 22 -6.55 11.75 6.32
CA PRO A 22 -7.64 11.61 7.27
C PRO A 22 -7.98 12.96 7.92
N GLY A 23 -9.27 13.25 8.08
CA GLY A 23 -9.77 14.53 8.58
C GLY A 23 -9.73 15.70 7.58
N ASP A 24 -9.29 15.50 6.34
CA ASP A 24 -9.29 16.56 5.32
C ASP A 24 -10.72 17.08 5.05
N PRO A 25 -10.97 18.40 5.13
CA PRO A 25 -12.31 18.98 4.97
C PRO A 25 -12.87 18.84 3.55
N ARG A 26 -12.05 18.43 2.57
CA ARG A 26 -12.48 18.14 1.20
C ARG A 26 -13.11 16.76 1.06
N TYR A 27 -12.95 15.89 2.06
CA TYR A 27 -13.54 14.56 2.04
C TYR A 27 -15.07 14.66 2.07
N VAL A 28 -15.71 13.92 1.16
CA VAL A 28 -17.17 13.77 1.11
C VAL A 28 -17.46 12.28 1.23
N ASP A 29 -18.27 11.91 2.23
CA ASP A 29 -18.73 10.55 2.38
C ASP A 29 -19.73 10.23 1.27
N CYS A 30 -19.35 9.29 0.41
CA CYS A 30 -20.14 8.83 -0.72
C CYS A 30 -20.72 7.42 -0.48
N THR A 31 -20.77 6.93 0.76
CA THR A 31 -21.22 5.56 1.08
C THR A 31 -22.64 5.29 0.55
N ASP A 32 -23.56 6.24 0.74
CA ASP A 32 -24.96 6.14 0.29
C ASP A 32 -25.09 5.89 -1.23
N VAL A 33 -24.16 6.43 -2.02
CA VAL A 33 -24.14 6.28 -3.48
C VAL A 33 -23.19 5.18 -3.97
N ARG A 34 -22.48 4.52 -3.04
CA ARG A 34 -21.53 3.42 -3.29
C ARG A 34 -22.05 2.07 -2.76
N GLY A 35 -23.36 1.92 -2.69
CA GLY A 35 -24.00 0.66 -2.29
C GLY A 35 -24.16 0.47 -0.79
N ASP A 36 -24.15 1.58 -0.01
CA ASP A 36 -24.44 1.59 1.42
C ASP A 36 -23.48 0.73 2.28
N GLU A 37 -22.27 0.48 1.76
CA GLU A 37 -21.24 -0.28 2.45
C GLU A 37 -19.96 0.55 2.63
N ASP A 38 -19.68 0.94 3.88
CA ASP A 38 -18.42 1.58 4.26
C ASP A 38 -17.27 0.57 4.09
N THR A 39 -16.52 0.74 3.01
CA THR A 39 -15.40 -0.15 2.65
C THR A 39 -14.30 -0.12 3.71
N VAL A 40 -14.03 1.02 4.33
CA VAL A 40 -13.03 1.14 5.41
C VAL A 40 -13.48 0.33 6.61
N ARG A 41 -14.76 0.43 7.01
CA ARG A 41 -15.32 -0.37 8.10
C ARG A 41 -15.28 -1.87 7.82
N LYS A 42 -15.57 -2.28 6.58
CA LYS A 42 -15.50 -3.67 6.14
C LYS A 42 -14.08 -4.22 6.24
N MET A 43 -13.12 -3.54 5.64
CA MET A 43 -11.71 -3.97 5.67
C MET A 43 -11.16 -4.00 7.09
N PHE A 44 -11.47 -2.98 7.90
CA PHE A 44 -11.10 -2.93 9.31
C PHE A 44 -11.61 -4.15 10.07
N ARG A 45 -12.90 -4.51 9.92
CA ARG A 45 -13.49 -5.66 10.62
C ARG A 45 -12.80 -6.97 10.22
N ILE A 46 -12.49 -7.15 8.93
CA ILE A 46 -11.79 -8.35 8.45
C ILE A 46 -10.42 -8.48 9.11
N ILE A 47 -9.67 -7.37 9.19
CA ILE A 47 -8.33 -7.35 9.80
C ILE A 47 -8.42 -7.60 11.31
N SER A 48 -9.28 -6.87 12.02
CA SER A 48 -9.30 -6.89 13.48
C SER A 48 -9.93 -8.13 14.09
N PHE A 49 -10.81 -8.82 13.38
CA PHE A 49 -11.52 -10.00 13.92
C PHE A 49 -10.90 -11.33 13.51
N SER A 50 -9.89 -11.32 12.61
CA SER A 50 -9.29 -12.55 12.12
C SER A 50 -8.10 -12.97 12.98
N ASP A 51 -8.14 -14.19 13.51
CA ASP A 51 -6.98 -14.83 14.17
C ASP A 51 -5.90 -15.30 13.17
N LYS A 52 -6.16 -15.18 11.87
CA LYS A 52 -5.26 -15.57 10.78
C LYS A 52 -4.86 -14.37 9.93
N PRO A 53 -3.66 -14.39 9.31
CA PRO A 53 -3.26 -13.37 8.35
C PRO A 53 -4.30 -13.23 7.22
N THR A 54 -4.70 -11.99 6.92
CA THR A 54 -5.68 -11.69 5.86
C THR A 54 -5.01 -10.96 4.70
N HIS A 55 -5.47 -11.23 3.48
CA HIS A 55 -5.05 -10.50 2.28
C HIS A 55 -6.29 -9.91 1.62
N GLN A 56 -6.25 -8.62 1.32
CA GLN A 56 -7.39 -7.90 0.75
C GLN A 56 -6.94 -7.14 -0.48
N LEU A 57 -7.65 -7.35 -1.59
CA LEU A 57 -7.40 -6.65 -2.85
C LEU A 57 -8.48 -5.59 -3.04
N PHE A 58 -8.09 -4.32 -2.99
CA PHE A 58 -8.99 -3.19 -3.19
C PHE A 58 -8.70 -2.51 -4.54
N THR A 59 -9.58 -2.73 -5.52
CA THR A 59 -9.40 -2.28 -6.91
C THR A 59 -10.40 -1.21 -7.33
N GLY A 60 -10.12 -0.54 -8.45
CA GLY A 60 -10.99 0.50 -9.02
C GLY A 60 -10.20 1.47 -9.89
N HIS A 61 -10.90 2.31 -10.64
CA HIS A 61 -10.28 3.25 -11.60
C HIS A 61 -9.35 4.29 -10.93
N ARG A 62 -8.39 4.83 -11.69
CA ARG A 62 -7.56 5.95 -11.23
C ARG A 62 -8.46 7.13 -10.84
N GLY A 63 -8.15 7.78 -9.71
CA GLY A 63 -8.94 8.92 -9.21
C GLY A 63 -10.25 8.57 -8.48
N CYS A 64 -10.63 7.29 -8.32
CA CYS A 64 -11.87 6.95 -7.58
C CYS A 64 -11.77 7.05 -6.04
N GLY A 65 -10.62 7.50 -5.52
CA GLY A 65 -10.40 7.74 -4.08
C GLY A 65 -9.84 6.56 -3.29
N LYS A 66 -9.33 5.50 -3.93
CA LYS A 66 -8.83 4.30 -3.22
C LYS A 66 -7.76 4.63 -2.17
N SER A 67 -6.74 5.39 -2.56
CA SER A 67 -5.64 5.77 -1.67
C SER A 67 -6.14 6.64 -0.51
N THR A 68 -7.13 7.50 -0.74
CA THR A 68 -7.82 8.25 0.33
C THR A 68 -8.49 7.30 1.32
N GLU A 69 -9.24 6.30 0.85
CA GLU A 69 -9.88 5.32 1.73
C GLU A 69 -8.85 4.44 2.48
N LEU A 70 -7.72 4.09 1.86
CA LEU A 70 -6.63 3.37 2.53
C LEU A 70 -5.95 4.22 3.62
N LEU A 71 -5.80 5.53 3.44
CA LEU A 71 -5.30 6.42 4.49
C LEU A 71 -6.28 6.54 5.66
N ARG A 72 -7.59 6.58 5.39
CA ARG A 72 -8.62 6.51 6.45
C ARG A 72 -8.60 5.18 7.19
N LEU A 73 -8.39 4.06 6.48
CA LEU A 73 -8.20 2.75 7.09
C LEU A 73 -6.95 2.71 7.98
N LYS A 74 -5.84 3.29 7.51
CA LYS A 74 -4.60 3.42 8.28
C LYS A 74 -4.86 4.12 9.62
N GLU A 75 -5.43 5.32 9.62
CA GLU A 75 -5.72 6.07 10.86
C GLU A 75 -6.57 5.24 11.83
N ARG A 76 -7.60 4.56 11.30
CA ARG A 76 -8.48 3.72 12.11
C ARG A 76 -7.76 2.52 12.74
N LEU A 77 -6.88 1.86 11.99
CA LEU A 77 -6.07 0.73 12.47
C LEU A 77 -5.07 1.20 13.53
N GLU A 78 -4.39 2.31 13.31
CA GLU A 78 -3.45 2.90 14.28
C GLU A 78 -4.16 3.28 15.58
N GLY A 79 -5.39 3.81 15.49
CA GLY A 79 -6.26 4.06 16.65
C GLY A 79 -6.59 2.80 17.47
N ASP A 80 -6.63 1.64 16.81
CA ASP A 80 -6.88 0.32 17.41
C ASP A 80 -5.59 -0.46 17.72
N LYS A 81 -4.46 0.25 17.91
CA LYS A 81 -3.16 -0.30 18.32
C LYS A 81 -2.48 -1.21 17.29
N PHE A 82 -2.92 -1.20 16.04
CA PHE A 82 -2.14 -1.79 14.96
C PHE A 82 -0.94 -0.90 14.62
N TYR A 83 0.17 -1.55 14.29
CA TYR A 83 1.27 -0.88 13.62
C TYR A 83 1.08 -0.98 12.10
N VAL A 84 0.95 0.16 11.41
CA VAL A 84 0.58 0.19 10.00
C VAL A 84 1.75 0.65 9.13
N VAL A 85 2.27 -0.28 8.32
CA VAL A 85 3.26 0.01 7.29
C VAL A 85 2.52 0.45 6.02
N TYR A 86 2.58 1.74 5.71
CA TYR A 86 2.02 2.31 4.48
C TYR A 86 3.13 2.78 3.54
N PHE A 87 3.01 2.42 2.26
CA PHE A 87 3.88 2.85 1.18
C PHE A 87 3.14 2.87 -0.15
N ALA A 88 3.50 3.81 -1.02
CA ALA A 88 2.93 3.97 -2.34
C ALA A 88 3.83 3.27 -3.36
N ALA A 89 3.24 2.38 -4.18
CA ALA A 89 4.01 1.54 -5.08
C ALA A 89 4.73 2.34 -6.19
N ASP A 90 4.22 3.50 -6.59
CA ASP A 90 4.81 4.35 -7.63
C ASP A 90 6.11 5.06 -7.21
N GLU A 91 6.38 5.16 -5.91
CA GLU A 91 7.66 5.67 -5.39
C GLU A 91 8.73 4.57 -5.30
N ASP A 92 8.30 3.32 -5.06
CA ASP A 92 9.17 2.21 -4.70
C ASP A 92 9.37 1.16 -5.83
N LEU A 93 8.47 1.13 -6.83
CA LEU A 93 8.41 0.08 -7.85
C LEU A 93 8.19 0.67 -9.26
N ASP A 94 8.98 0.22 -10.25
CA ASP A 94 8.71 0.52 -11.66
C ASP A 94 7.58 -0.38 -12.16
N ALA A 95 6.40 0.21 -12.37
CA ALA A 95 5.22 -0.51 -12.83
C ALA A 95 5.39 -1.15 -14.23
N ASN A 96 6.37 -0.74 -15.03
CA ASN A 96 6.58 -1.29 -16.38
C ASN A 96 7.45 -2.56 -16.40
N ASP A 97 8.19 -2.83 -15.33
CA ASP A 97 9.10 -3.98 -15.21
C ASP A 97 8.99 -4.63 -13.81
N LEU A 98 7.75 -4.71 -13.30
CA LEU A 98 7.49 -5.22 -11.96
C LEU A 98 7.29 -6.74 -11.97
N THR A 99 8.15 -7.47 -11.26
CA THR A 99 7.91 -8.89 -10.96
C THR A 99 7.32 -9.07 -9.56
N TYR A 100 6.69 -10.23 -9.30
CA TYR A 100 6.13 -10.52 -7.98
C TYR A 100 7.20 -10.54 -6.88
N THR A 101 8.44 -10.92 -7.21
CA THR A 101 9.59 -10.92 -6.30
C THR A 101 9.99 -9.51 -5.91
N ASP A 102 9.97 -8.56 -6.85
CA ASP A 102 10.28 -7.15 -6.55
C ASP A 102 9.23 -6.54 -5.62
N LEU A 103 7.95 -6.88 -5.83
CA LEU A 103 6.86 -6.47 -4.94
C LEU A 103 7.07 -7.02 -3.51
N LEU A 104 7.30 -8.33 -3.38
CA LEU A 104 7.52 -8.97 -2.09
C LEU A 104 8.76 -8.42 -1.38
N LEU A 105 9.84 -8.20 -2.11
CA LEU A 105 11.04 -7.57 -1.58
C LEU A 105 10.75 -6.14 -1.09
N SER A 106 10.01 -5.36 -1.85
CA SER A 106 9.71 -3.98 -1.49
C SER A 106 8.85 -3.90 -0.23
N VAL A 107 7.87 -4.80 -0.09
CA VAL A 107 7.10 -4.97 1.15
C VAL A 107 8.05 -5.29 2.31
N ALA A 108 8.91 -6.30 2.16
CA ALA A 108 9.87 -6.71 3.18
C ALA A 108 10.78 -5.56 3.62
N ARG A 109 11.44 -4.89 2.66
CA ARG A 109 12.33 -3.74 2.92
C ARG A 109 11.59 -2.63 3.65
N ARG A 110 10.35 -2.33 3.27
CA ARG A 110 9.57 -1.26 3.90
C ARG A 110 9.20 -1.61 5.33
N VAL A 111 8.76 -2.83 5.58
CA VAL A 111 8.45 -3.33 6.94
C VAL A 111 9.68 -3.21 7.82
N ILE A 112 10.84 -3.70 7.36
CA ILE A 112 12.10 -3.66 8.11
C ILE A 112 12.53 -2.22 8.40
N ALA A 113 12.54 -1.37 7.36
CA ALA A 113 12.99 0.02 7.50
C ALA A 113 12.11 0.81 8.47
N GLN A 114 10.78 0.71 8.35
CA GLN A 114 9.88 1.46 9.23
C GLN A 114 9.92 0.93 10.67
N THR A 115 9.88 -0.39 10.86
CA THR A 115 9.93 -0.98 12.22
C THR A 115 11.26 -0.70 12.92
N SER A 116 12.39 -0.69 12.19
CA SER A 116 13.69 -0.33 12.75
C SER A 116 13.73 1.14 13.20
N ASN A 117 13.17 2.05 12.41
CA ASN A 117 13.10 3.48 12.74
C ASN A 117 12.25 3.74 13.99
N ASP A 118 11.18 2.96 14.17
CA ASP A 118 10.26 3.08 15.30
C ASP A 118 10.65 2.17 16.49
N GLU A 119 11.87 1.60 16.46
CA GLU A 119 12.44 0.73 17.51
C GLU A 119 11.59 -0.52 17.82
N ILE A 120 10.83 -1.01 16.83
CA ILE A 120 10.01 -2.22 16.94
C ILE A 120 10.87 -3.45 16.64
N ASN A 121 10.99 -4.33 17.63
CA ASN A 121 11.73 -5.57 17.49
C ASN A 121 10.87 -6.65 16.79
N LEU A 122 11.25 -6.99 15.54
CA LEU A 122 10.61 -8.04 14.75
C LEU A 122 11.09 -9.47 15.08
N GLY A 123 12.03 -9.63 16.00
CA GLY A 123 12.57 -10.93 16.39
C GLY A 123 13.16 -11.70 15.21
N ASP A 124 12.95 -13.02 15.21
CA ASP A 124 13.49 -13.90 14.15
C ASP A 124 12.76 -13.75 12.80
N ALA A 125 11.64 -13.02 12.73
CA ALA A 125 10.95 -12.78 11.46
C ALA A 125 11.84 -12.04 10.46
N LEU A 126 12.72 -11.15 10.95
CA LEU A 126 13.71 -10.46 10.12
C LEU A 126 14.67 -11.45 9.46
N LYS A 127 15.20 -12.40 10.23
CA LYS A 127 16.11 -13.44 9.70
C LYS A 127 15.42 -14.33 8.68
N THR A 128 14.13 -14.66 8.89
CA THR A 128 13.35 -15.45 7.92
C THR A 128 13.25 -14.72 6.59
N VAL A 129 12.95 -13.42 6.63
CA VAL A 129 12.86 -12.57 5.43
C VAL A 129 14.22 -12.43 4.75
N GLU A 130 15.30 -12.21 5.52
CA GLU A 130 16.66 -12.13 4.99
C GLU A 130 17.11 -13.43 4.32
N THR A 131 16.80 -14.57 4.92
CA THR A 131 17.15 -15.90 4.38
C THR A 131 16.41 -16.17 3.08
N TRP A 132 15.08 -15.98 3.09
CA TRP A 132 14.27 -16.09 1.87
C TRP A 132 14.76 -15.13 0.79
N PHE A 133 15.13 -13.91 1.17
CA PHE A 133 15.62 -12.91 0.22
C PHE A 133 16.91 -13.36 -0.47
N ALA A 134 17.86 -13.91 0.29
CA ALA A 134 19.07 -14.48 -0.26
C ALA A 134 18.74 -15.58 -1.27
N GLU A 135 17.89 -16.55 -0.89
CA GLU A 135 17.49 -17.67 -1.77
C GLU A 135 16.90 -17.18 -3.10
N VAL A 136 15.95 -16.25 -3.06
CA VAL A 136 15.28 -15.73 -4.26
C VAL A 136 16.23 -14.95 -5.16
N VAL A 137 17.11 -14.11 -4.60
CA VAL A 137 18.10 -13.36 -5.38
C VAL A 137 19.11 -14.29 -6.04
N TYR A 138 19.58 -15.32 -5.31
CA TYR A 138 20.49 -16.32 -5.87
C TYR A 138 19.83 -17.09 -7.02
N GLU A 139 18.59 -17.56 -6.84
CA GLU A 139 17.88 -18.30 -7.88
C GLU A 139 17.72 -17.47 -9.16
N GLN A 140 17.28 -16.22 -9.06
CA GLN A 140 17.16 -15.35 -10.24
C GLN A 140 18.49 -15.06 -10.95
N SER A 141 19.58 -14.93 -10.19
CA SER A 141 20.90 -14.70 -10.77
C SER A 141 21.39 -15.89 -11.62
N GLU A 142 21.06 -17.11 -11.21
CA GLU A 142 21.36 -18.34 -11.94
C GLU A 142 20.49 -18.48 -13.20
N TRP A 143 19.19 -18.17 -13.12
CA TRP A 143 18.29 -18.17 -14.28
C TRP A 143 18.73 -17.16 -15.36
N LYS A 144 19.10 -15.94 -14.96
CA LYS A 144 19.58 -14.91 -15.91
C LYS A 144 20.88 -15.31 -16.60
N ARG A 145 21.78 -16.02 -15.89
CA ARG A 145 23.01 -16.57 -16.47
C ARG A 145 22.72 -17.68 -17.49
N ALA A 146 21.84 -18.61 -17.14
CA ALA A 146 21.44 -19.69 -18.05
C ALA A 146 20.76 -19.18 -19.33
N GLU A 147 19.91 -18.15 -19.24
CA GLU A 147 19.30 -17.50 -20.42
C GLU A 147 20.35 -16.82 -21.32
N GLN A 148 21.34 -16.14 -20.75
CA GLN A 148 22.43 -15.54 -21.52
C GLN A 148 23.25 -16.60 -22.27
N GLU A 149 23.53 -17.75 -21.64
CA GLU A 149 24.24 -18.86 -22.30
C GLU A 149 23.43 -19.52 -23.41
N LEU A 150 22.09 -19.56 -23.29
CA LEU A 150 21.19 -20.12 -24.30
C LEU A 150 20.91 -19.17 -25.48
N THR A 151 21.14 -17.87 -25.30
CA THR A 151 20.92 -16.83 -26.32
C THR A 151 22.23 -16.33 -26.98
N SER A 152 23.38 -16.87 -26.56
CA SER A 152 24.71 -16.65 -27.15
C SER A 152 25.09 -17.76 -28.14
#